data_AF-A0A1D5URK7-F1
#
_entry.id   AF-A0A1D5URK7-F1
#
_cell.length_a   1.000
_cell.length_b   1.000
_cell.length_c   1.000
_cell.angle_alpha   90.00
_cell.angle_beta   90.00
_cell.angle_gamma   90.00
#
_symmetry.space_group_name_H-M   'P 1'
#
loop_
_entity.id
_entity.type
_entity.pdbx_description
1 polymer ?
#
loop_
_entity_poly.entity_id
_entity_poly.type
_entity_poly.pdbx_seq_one_letter_code
_entity_poly.pdbx_strand_id
1 'polypeptide(L)'
;MMNSRVAMAAWWVCGLLPLLADAAKGNSEPLIRLPTENGHAPAPAPGPAASAAGEEVTKWAVLVAGSSGYENYRHQADVCHAYQILKKGGLKDENIVVFMYDDIANSPDNPRRGTVINHPKGKDVYHGVPKDYTGDQVTAKNFYAVLLGNKTAVTGGSRKVINSKPEDHIFIFYSDHGSPGSLGMPNGPDVYADDFIKVLRQKHASKSYSKMVIYVEACESGSIFEGLMPQDYNIYVTAASNAVESSWAAYCPDDGTPPPPEYFTCLGDLYSVSWMEDSETQNLKNETIKQQYEVVKARTAPRNESIRGSHVMEYGDKTFKEDMLFLYQGFDPAKSSIRNRPLPMPSLKGAIKQRDADILFMWKKYGKLNGGSEEKQRALREVKETVLHRKHLDSSIDFIGKLVFGFDKGPLVLEAARGSGQPLVDDWDCLKTMVRVFESQCGSLTQYGMKHTRAFANMCNNGVSEAEMKEASISACDGYDMGRWSPLVRGYSA
;
A
#
# COMPACT_ATOMS: atom_id res chain seq x y z
N MET A 1 46.35 -28.23 -26.39
CA MET A 1 47.28 -27.99 -27.50
C MET A 1 46.78 -26.76 -28.27
N MET A 2 47.70 -25.81 -28.51
CA MET A 2 47.70 -24.66 -29.44
C MET A 2 46.65 -23.52 -29.20
N ASN A 3 47.03 -22.30 -28.74
CA ASN A 3 47.75 -21.17 -29.39
C ASN A 3 47.00 -20.61 -30.62
N SER A 4 46.80 -19.31 -30.90
CA SER A 4 47.48 -18.02 -30.57
C SER A 4 46.49 -16.85 -30.83
N ARG A 5 46.44 -15.75 -30.05
CA ARG A 5 47.16 -14.45 -30.19
C ARG A 5 47.26 -13.84 -31.60
N VAL A 6 46.95 -12.54 -31.70
CA VAL A 6 47.67 -11.39 -32.33
C VAL A 6 46.62 -10.30 -32.70
N ALA A 7 46.83 -8.98 -32.76
CA ALA A 7 47.52 -7.91 -32.01
C ALA A 7 47.42 -6.62 -32.88
N MET A 8 47.26 -5.44 -32.25
CA MET A 8 47.62 -4.07 -32.73
C MET A 8 46.97 -3.55 -34.04
N ALA A 9 46.83 -2.25 -34.35
CA ALA A 9 47.64 -1.07 -34.02
C ALA A 9 46.83 0.25 -34.18
N ALA A 10 47.32 1.28 -33.50
CA ALA A 10 46.94 2.70 -33.56
C ALA A 10 47.60 3.47 -34.73
N TRP A 11 47.15 4.72 -34.99
CA TRP A 11 47.88 5.94 -35.47
C TRP A 11 46.90 7.14 -35.27
N TRP A 12 47.16 8.24 -34.54
CA TRP A 12 48.17 9.35 -34.51
C TRP A 12 47.81 10.62 -35.31
N VAL A 13 48.29 11.76 -34.77
CA VAL A 13 48.45 13.14 -35.30
C VAL A 13 47.28 14.11 -34.99
N CYS A 14 47.35 15.04 -34.01
CA CYS A 14 48.21 16.24 -33.76
C CYS A 14 47.72 17.55 -34.42
N GLY A 15 47.61 18.61 -33.61
CA GLY A 15 47.49 20.01 -34.05
C GLY A 15 47.23 21.00 -32.89
N LEU A 16 48.28 21.72 -32.48
CA LEU A 16 48.34 22.74 -31.41
C LEU A 16 48.02 24.18 -31.94
N LEU A 17 47.23 24.96 -31.17
CA LEU A 17 47.39 26.37 -30.67
C LEU A 17 47.74 27.54 -31.65
N PRO A 18 47.70 28.87 -31.29
CA PRO A 18 47.24 29.56 -30.06
C PRO A 18 46.53 30.97 -30.24
N LEU A 19 46.17 31.59 -29.09
CA LEU A 19 46.32 33.02 -28.70
C LEU A 19 45.38 34.14 -29.26
N LEU A 20 44.61 34.80 -28.36
CA LEU A 20 44.88 36.16 -27.80
C LEU A 20 43.70 36.70 -26.95
N ALA A 21 44.07 37.42 -25.90
CA ALA A 21 43.23 38.16 -24.97
C ALA A 21 43.07 39.63 -25.42
N ASP A 22 42.01 40.33 -24.99
CA ASP A 22 42.18 41.59 -24.26
C ASP A 22 40.87 42.10 -23.61
N ALA A 23 41.07 42.83 -22.51
CA ALA A 23 40.05 43.48 -21.69
C ALA A 23 40.00 44.99 -21.98
N ALA A 24 38.87 45.68 -21.73
CA ALA A 24 38.84 46.96 -21.00
C ALA A 24 37.43 47.60 -20.91
N LYS A 25 37.27 48.31 -19.79
CA LYS A 25 36.16 49.14 -19.30
C LYS A 25 35.96 50.44 -20.09
N GLY A 26 34.79 51.08 -19.97
CA GLY A 26 34.66 52.54 -20.18
C GLY A 26 33.22 53.06 -20.12
N ASN A 27 32.93 53.91 -19.14
CA ASN A 27 31.68 54.60 -18.85
C ASN A 27 31.69 56.02 -19.46
N SER A 28 30.57 56.56 -19.95
CA SER A 28 30.17 58.00 -19.86
C SER A 28 29.00 58.38 -20.79
N GLU A 29 28.00 59.07 -20.22
CA GLU A 29 26.98 59.86 -20.94
C GLU A 29 27.54 61.17 -21.52
N PRO A 30 26.76 61.88 -22.35
CA PRO A 30 26.46 63.25 -21.95
C PRO A 30 24.99 63.71 -22.10
N LEU A 31 24.65 64.54 -21.12
CA LEU A 31 23.58 65.52 -20.93
C LEU A 31 23.22 66.40 -22.16
N ILE A 32 21.92 66.56 -22.47
CA ILE A 32 21.33 67.80 -23.03
C ILE A 32 19.92 68.03 -22.41
N ARG A 33 19.61 69.28 -22.01
CA ARG A 33 18.38 69.73 -21.31
C ARG A 33 17.55 70.75 -22.14
N LEU A 34 16.22 70.56 -22.09
CA LEU A 34 15.07 71.53 -22.07
C LEU A 34 14.62 72.28 -23.35
N PRO A 35 13.38 72.85 -23.46
CA PRO A 35 12.22 72.88 -22.53
C PRO A 35 10.79 72.66 -23.14
N THR A 36 9.79 72.48 -22.27
CA THR A 36 8.42 73.09 -22.22
C THR A 36 7.25 72.14 -21.89
N GLU A 37 6.32 72.75 -21.16
CA GLU A 37 5.23 72.23 -20.34
C GLU A 37 4.10 71.53 -21.11
N ASN A 38 3.46 70.55 -20.47
CA ASN A 38 2.02 70.60 -20.18
C ASN A 38 1.65 69.46 -19.23
N GLY A 39 1.05 69.83 -18.10
CA GLY A 39 0.75 68.93 -17.00
C GLY A 39 -0.34 67.91 -17.32
N HIS A 40 -0.17 66.71 -16.79
CA HIS A 40 -1.19 65.79 -16.29
C HIS A 40 -0.48 64.91 -15.25
N ALA A 41 -1.05 64.78 -14.05
CA ALA A 41 -0.48 63.95 -12.98
C ALA A 41 -0.46 62.47 -13.41
N PRO A 42 0.69 61.76 -13.34
CA PRO A 42 0.72 60.33 -13.60
C PRO A 42 0.16 59.57 -12.39
N ALA A 43 -0.76 58.65 -12.65
CA ALA A 43 -1.16 57.61 -11.71
C ALA A 43 0.08 56.89 -11.16
N PRO A 44 0.10 56.47 -9.89
CA PRO A 44 1.26 55.76 -9.34
C PRO A 44 1.53 54.51 -10.18
N ALA A 45 2.79 54.35 -10.57
CA ALA A 45 3.27 53.18 -11.29
C ALA A 45 2.81 51.91 -10.54
N PRO A 46 2.41 50.83 -11.26
CA PRO A 46 2.23 49.55 -10.62
C PRO A 46 3.54 49.22 -9.92
N GLY A 47 3.50 49.10 -8.59
CA GLY A 47 4.62 48.54 -7.85
C GLY A 47 5.04 47.23 -8.52
N PRO A 48 6.33 46.85 -8.46
CA PRO A 48 6.77 45.58 -9.02
C PRO A 48 5.80 44.52 -8.54
N ALA A 49 5.08 43.91 -9.48
CA ALA A 49 4.14 42.85 -9.21
C ALA A 49 4.87 41.92 -8.26
N ALA A 50 4.29 41.75 -7.06
CA ALA A 50 4.79 40.81 -6.08
C ALA A 50 5.13 39.56 -6.88
N SER A 51 6.44 39.27 -6.97
CA SER A 51 6.94 38.09 -7.65
C SER A 51 6.03 36.97 -7.18
N ALA A 52 5.30 36.34 -8.10
CA ALA A 52 4.51 35.17 -7.79
C ALA A 52 5.41 34.31 -6.89
N ALA A 53 5.05 34.23 -5.61
CA ALA A 53 5.78 33.41 -4.68
C ALA A 53 5.83 32.04 -5.36
N GLY A 54 7.02 31.57 -5.74
CA GLY A 54 7.15 30.30 -6.43
C GLY A 54 6.38 29.29 -5.60
N GLU A 55 5.30 28.75 -6.17
CA GLU A 55 4.37 27.95 -5.38
C GLU A 55 5.16 26.80 -4.76
N GLU A 56 5.18 26.77 -3.43
CA GLU A 56 5.92 25.77 -2.67
C GLU A 56 5.33 24.40 -3.03
N VAL A 57 6.18 23.50 -3.55
CA VAL A 57 5.77 22.12 -3.92
C VAL A 57 5.07 21.47 -2.74
N THR A 58 3.77 21.20 -2.90
CA THR A 58 2.96 20.64 -1.82
C THR A 58 3.10 19.12 -1.82
N LYS A 59 3.27 18.57 -0.63
CA LYS A 59 3.31 17.12 -0.40
C LYS A 59 1.96 16.67 0.11
N TRP A 60 1.34 15.78 -0.65
CA TRP A 60 0.07 15.16 -0.35
C TRP A 60 0.28 13.72 0.09
N ALA A 61 -0.62 13.22 0.94
CA ALA A 61 -0.62 11.82 1.30
C ALA A 61 -2.03 11.21 1.39
N VAL A 62 -2.12 9.94 1.04
CA VAL A 62 -3.31 9.10 1.28
C VAL A 62 -2.86 7.86 2.06
N LEU A 63 -3.41 7.69 3.25
CA LEU A 63 -3.09 6.56 4.14
C LEU A 63 -4.34 5.69 4.30
N VAL A 64 -4.24 4.39 4.04
CA VAL A 64 -5.39 3.48 3.98
C VAL A 64 -5.14 2.22 4.80
N ALA A 65 -6.01 1.98 5.78
CA ALA A 65 -6.14 0.70 6.46
C ALA A 65 -7.37 -0.02 5.90
N GLY A 66 -7.15 -1.12 5.17
CA GLY A 66 -8.20 -1.84 4.45
C GLY A 66 -9.04 -2.81 5.31
N SER A 67 -8.73 -2.97 6.60
CA SER A 67 -9.47 -3.86 7.51
C SER A 67 -10.17 -3.15 8.66
N SER A 68 -11.16 -3.84 9.22
CA SER A 68 -11.75 -3.60 10.54
C SER A 68 -11.51 -4.80 11.48
N GLY A 69 -11.96 -4.68 12.72
CA GLY A 69 -11.84 -5.71 13.76
C GLY A 69 -10.55 -5.59 14.55
N TYR A 70 -10.63 -5.87 15.86
CA TYR A 70 -9.49 -5.74 16.77
C TYR A 70 -8.38 -6.76 16.49
N GLU A 71 -8.72 -7.88 15.88
CA GLU A 71 -7.78 -8.84 15.32
C GLU A 71 -6.87 -8.23 14.24
N ASN A 72 -7.32 -7.17 13.57
CA ASN A 72 -6.58 -6.42 12.56
C ASN A 72 -5.99 -5.09 13.07
N TYR A 73 -5.76 -4.99 14.38
CA TYR A 73 -5.11 -3.86 15.05
C TYR A 73 -3.94 -3.26 14.26
N ARG A 74 -3.05 -4.13 13.78
CA ARG A 74 -1.81 -3.81 13.06
C ARG A 74 -1.98 -2.87 11.87
N HIS A 75 -3.02 -3.03 11.05
CA HIS A 75 -3.18 -2.23 9.84
C HIS A 75 -3.54 -0.77 10.15
N GLN A 76 -4.44 -0.54 11.13
CA GLN A 76 -4.76 0.82 11.58
C GLN A 76 -3.62 1.42 12.40
N ALA A 77 -2.87 0.61 13.14
CA ALA A 77 -1.66 1.04 13.84
C ALA A 77 -0.57 1.50 12.86
N ASP A 78 -0.39 0.79 11.74
CA ASP A 78 0.53 1.17 10.67
C ASP A 78 0.15 2.53 10.07
N VAL A 79 -1.12 2.72 9.71
CA VAL A 79 -1.61 3.99 9.15
C VAL A 79 -1.46 5.14 10.13
N CYS A 80 -1.79 4.91 11.41
CA CYS A 80 -1.58 5.90 12.46
C CYS A 80 -0.10 6.27 12.59
N HIS A 81 0.80 5.29 12.56
CA HIS A 81 2.24 5.51 12.65
C HIS A 81 2.78 6.28 11.43
N ALA A 82 2.37 5.90 10.22
CA ALA A 82 2.69 6.62 9.00
C ALA A 82 2.24 8.10 9.07
N TYR A 83 1.03 8.37 9.58
CA TYR A 83 0.56 9.73 9.81
C TYR A 83 1.50 10.51 10.74
N GLN A 84 1.93 9.93 11.86
CA GLN A 84 2.84 10.60 12.78
C GLN A 84 4.19 10.95 12.13
N ILE A 85 4.71 10.07 11.27
CA ILE A 85 5.96 10.30 10.51
C ILE A 85 5.78 11.51 9.59
N LEU A 86 4.72 11.52 8.77
CA LEU A 86 4.43 12.59 7.84
C LEU A 86 4.18 13.93 8.55
N LYS A 87 3.47 13.89 9.68
CA LYS A 87 3.18 15.06 10.51
C LYS A 87 4.45 15.67 11.10
N LYS A 88 5.34 14.85 11.67
CA LYS A 88 6.67 15.28 12.14
C LYS A 88 7.54 15.78 10.99
N GLY A 89 7.36 15.21 9.80
CA GLY A 89 8.00 15.65 8.55
C GLY A 89 7.54 17.01 8.03
N GLY A 90 6.50 17.61 8.63
CA GLY A 90 5.98 18.92 8.27
C GLY A 90 4.82 18.90 7.28
N LEU A 91 4.27 17.73 6.93
CA LEU A 91 3.04 17.68 6.13
C LEU A 91 1.86 18.20 6.97
N LYS A 92 0.98 18.95 6.33
CA LYS A 92 -0.21 19.55 6.95
C LYS A 92 -1.39 18.58 6.90
N ASP A 93 -2.28 18.64 7.89
CA ASP A 93 -3.43 17.72 7.97
C ASP A 93 -4.39 17.89 6.80
N GLU A 94 -4.49 19.10 6.25
CA GLU A 94 -5.27 19.40 5.04
C GLU A 94 -4.78 18.66 3.79
N ASN A 95 -3.52 18.19 3.80
CA ASN A 95 -2.89 17.47 2.70
C ASN A 95 -2.70 15.96 2.97
N ILE A 96 -3.05 15.48 4.17
CA ILE A 96 -3.03 14.04 4.51
C ILE A 96 -4.48 13.57 4.63
N VAL A 97 -4.88 12.66 3.75
CA VAL A 97 -6.19 11.99 3.80
C VAL A 97 -6.04 10.64 4.47
N VAL A 98 -6.83 10.37 5.51
CA VAL A 98 -6.77 9.11 6.26
C VAL A 98 -8.05 8.29 6.12
N PHE A 99 -7.88 7.03 5.69
CA PHE A 99 -8.88 5.98 5.71
C PHE A 99 -8.51 4.97 6.78
N MET A 100 -9.34 4.85 7.82
CA MET A 100 -9.23 3.81 8.83
C MET A 100 -10.60 3.55 9.44
N TYR A 101 -10.95 2.30 9.71
CA TYR A 101 -12.30 1.99 10.19
C TYR A 101 -12.62 2.63 11.54
N ASP A 102 -11.60 2.91 12.36
CA ASP A 102 -11.66 3.62 13.64
C ASP A 102 -12.29 2.84 14.81
N ASP A 103 -12.16 1.51 14.77
CA ASP A 103 -12.70 0.58 15.76
C ASP A 103 -11.63 -0.01 16.71
N ILE A 104 -10.37 0.44 16.63
CA ILE A 104 -9.26 -0.10 17.44
C ILE A 104 -9.08 0.65 18.77
N ALA A 105 -8.94 1.98 18.71
CA ALA A 105 -8.54 2.77 19.88
C ALA A 105 -9.51 2.62 21.05
N ASN A 106 -10.82 2.57 20.77
CA ASN A 106 -11.87 2.45 21.79
C ASN A 106 -12.50 1.05 21.87
N SER A 107 -11.90 0.05 21.21
CA SER A 107 -12.36 -1.34 21.26
C SER A 107 -12.45 -1.82 22.72
N PRO A 108 -13.47 -2.63 23.07
CA PRO A 108 -13.49 -3.29 24.37
C PRO A 108 -12.30 -4.22 24.61
N ASP A 109 -11.70 -4.74 23.53
CA ASP A 109 -10.51 -5.59 23.58
C ASP A 109 -9.20 -4.79 23.68
N ASN A 110 -9.26 -3.45 23.58
CA ASN A 110 -8.07 -2.61 23.74
C ASN A 110 -7.73 -2.40 25.22
N PRO A 111 -6.59 -2.92 25.71
CA PRO A 111 -6.20 -2.76 27.12
C PRO A 111 -5.85 -1.32 27.47
N ARG A 112 -5.56 -0.46 26.48
CA ARG A 112 -5.21 0.95 26.64
C ARG A 112 -6.16 1.81 25.78
N ARG A 113 -7.42 1.88 26.19
CA ARG A 113 -8.46 2.62 25.47
C ARG A 113 -8.05 4.06 25.18
N GLY A 114 -8.39 4.52 23.97
CA GLY A 114 -8.01 5.81 23.43
C GLY A 114 -6.60 5.87 22.83
N THR A 115 -5.84 4.76 22.85
CA THR A 115 -4.46 4.72 22.33
C THR A 115 -4.25 3.55 21.36
N VAL A 116 -3.32 3.73 20.43
CA VAL A 116 -2.82 2.71 19.51
C VAL A 116 -1.29 2.77 19.47
N ILE A 117 -0.60 1.64 19.54
CA ILE A 117 0.87 1.55 19.50
C ILE A 117 1.30 0.66 18.33
N ASN A 118 2.31 1.06 17.55
CA ASN A 118 2.82 0.27 16.42
C ASN A 118 4.21 -0.36 16.68
N HIS A 119 4.64 -0.35 17.95
CA HIS A 119 5.90 -0.96 18.39
C HIS A 119 5.76 -1.39 19.86
N PRO A 120 6.38 -2.48 20.33
CA PRO A 120 6.24 -2.97 21.72
C PRO A 120 6.61 -1.95 22.81
N LYS A 121 7.53 -1.04 22.48
CA LYS A 121 7.97 0.08 23.33
C LYS A 121 7.56 1.44 22.77
N GLY A 122 6.68 1.45 21.77
CA GLY A 122 6.22 2.64 21.07
C GLY A 122 5.31 3.50 21.95
N LYS A 123 5.17 4.76 21.55
CA LYS A 123 4.17 5.68 22.11
C LYS A 123 2.86 5.55 21.35
N ASP A 124 1.83 6.22 21.85
CA ASP A 124 0.58 6.35 21.11
C ASP A 124 0.81 7.01 19.74
N VAL A 125 0.30 6.38 18.69
CA VAL A 125 0.31 6.88 17.32
C VAL A 125 -1.09 7.33 16.86
N TYR A 126 -2.13 7.08 17.63
CA TYR A 126 -3.51 7.41 17.29
C TYR A 126 -3.87 8.89 17.50
N HIS A 127 -3.29 9.51 18.53
CA HIS A 127 -3.60 10.89 18.88
C HIS A 127 -3.35 11.85 17.71
N GLY A 128 -4.37 12.64 17.38
CA GLY A 128 -4.32 13.68 16.35
C GLY A 128 -4.45 13.18 14.92
N VAL A 129 -4.62 11.88 14.68
CA VAL A 129 -4.88 11.33 13.33
C VAL A 129 -6.27 11.80 12.85
N PRO A 130 -6.38 12.48 11.69
CA PRO A 130 -7.67 12.90 11.14
C PRO A 130 -8.61 11.73 10.87
N LYS A 131 -9.91 11.94 11.12
CA LYS A 131 -10.98 10.96 10.84
C LYS A 131 -11.66 11.30 9.53
N ASP A 132 -10.90 11.29 8.42
CA ASP A 132 -11.45 11.73 7.13
C ASP A 132 -12.49 10.76 6.58
N TYR A 133 -12.19 9.47 6.61
CA TYR A 133 -13.09 8.40 6.20
C TYR A 133 -12.99 7.24 7.20
N THR A 134 -14.07 7.01 7.94
CA THR A 134 -14.14 5.96 8.98
C THR A 134 -15.41 5.11 8.88
N GLY A 135 -15.43 3.95 9.54
CA GLY A 135 -16.54 2.99 9.47
C GLY A 135 -16.91 2.64 8.03
N ASP A 136 -18.21 2.69 7.73
CA ASP A 136 -18.81 2.38 6.42
C ASP A 136 -18.32 3.28 5.26
N GLN A 137 -17.57 4.35 5.56
CA GLN A 137 -17.04 5.27 4.54
C GLN A 137 -15.71 4.79 3.96
N VAL A 138 -15.07 3.79 4.59
CA VAL A 138 -13.85 3.17 4.08
C VAL A 138 -14.23 2.21 2.96
N THR A 139 -14.29 2.74 1.74
CA THR A 139 -14.73 2.02 0.53
C THR A 139 -13.77 2.30 -0.62
N ALA A 140 -13.64 1.34 -1.55
CA ALA A 140 -12.90 1.53 -2.80
C ALA A 140 -13.37 2.77 -3.58
N LYS A 141 -14.69 3.00 -3.62
CA LYS A 141 -15.28 4.17 -4.28
C LYS A 141 -14.78 5.50 -3.71
N ASN A 142 -14.81 5.67 -2.39
CA ASN A 142 -14.30 6.89 -1.76
C ASN A 142 -12.79 7.02 -1.96
N PHE A 143 -12.04 5.92 -1.86
CA PHE A 143 -10.60 5.91 -2.12
C PHE A 143 -10.27 6.41 -3.53
N TYR A 144 -10.95 5.90 -4.56
CA TYR A 144 -10.77 6.35 -5.94
C TYR A 144 -11.16 7.82 -6.14
N ALA A 145 -12.28 8.25 -5.55
CA ALA A 145 -12.72 9.65 -5.63
C ALA A 145 -11.70 10.60 -4.97
N VAL A 146 -11.10 10.20 -3.84
CA VAL A 146 -10.03 10.94 -3.16
C VAL A 146 -8.80 11.10 -4.05
N LEU A 147 -8.33 10.00 -4.67
CA LEU A 147 -7.16 10.05 -5.54
C LEU A 147 -7.36 10.98 -6.73
N LEU A 148 -8.56 10.95 -7.32
CA LEU A 148 -8.94 11.79 -8.45
C LEU A 148 -9.25 13.25 -8.07
N GLY A 149 -9.19 13.61 -6.79
CA GLY A 149 -9.55 14.96 -6.34
C GLY A 149 -11.05 15.28 -6.49
N ASN A 150 -11.90 14.27 -6.65
CA ASN A 150 -13.31 14.46 -6.98
C ASN A 150 -14.18 14.53 -5.71
N LYS A 151 -14.32 15.73 -5.15
CA LYS A 151 -15.15 16.00 -3.96
C LYS A 151 -16.63 15.61 -4.13
N THR A 152 -17.16 15.63 -5.35
CA THR A 152 -18.58 15.32 -5.61
C THR A 152 -18.87 13.82 -5.69
N ALA A 153 -17.86 13.01 -5.99
CA ALA A 153 -17.99 11.55 -6.04
C ALA A 153 -17.81 10.88 -4.66
N VAL A 154 -17.26 11.60 -3.69
CA VAL A 154 -17.15 11.16 -2.30
C VAL A 154 -18.52 11.10 -1.63
N THR A 155 -18.76 10.03 -0.89
CA THR A 155 -19.93 9.83 -0.04
C THR A 155 -19.54 9.77 1.43
N GLY A 156 -20.13 10.64 2.26
CA GLY A 156 -19.79 10.75 3.68
C GLY A 156 -18.42 11.41 3.95
N GLY A 157 -17.88 11.20 5.14
CA GLY A 157 -16.55 11.65 5.54
C GLY A 157 -16.36 13.15 5.64
N SER A 158 -15.10 13.56 5.81
CA SER A 158 -14.67 14.96 5.82
C SER A 158 -14.75 15.62 4.44
N ARG A 159 -14.91 14.82 3.38
CA ARG A 159 -14.81 15.21 1.96
C ARG A 159 -13.44 15.76 1.56
N LYS A 160 -12.41 15.52 2.36
CA LYS A 160 -11.02 15.82 1.99
C LYS A 160 -10.58 14.90 0.84
N VAL A 161 -9.94 15.47 -0.17
CA VAL A 161 -9.48 14.77 -1.38
C VAL A 161 -8.12 15.30 -1.79
N ILE A 162 -7.42 14.58 -2.67
CA ILE A 162 -6.13 15.02 -3.21
C ILE A 162 -6.34 15.99 -4.37
N ASN A 163 -6.55 17.26 -4.01
CA ASN A 163 -6.67 18.36 -4.98
C ASN A 163 -5.29 18.96 -5.30
N SER A 164 -4.38 18.09 -5.75
CA SER A 164 -2.98 18.39 -6.03
C SER A 164 -2.78 19.11 -7.38
N LYS A 165 -1.68 19.83 -7.50
CA LYS A 165 -1.25 20.59 -8.67
C LYS A 165 -0.16 19.87 -9.47
N PRO A 166 0.17 20.29 -10.70
CA PRO A 166 1.17 19.63 -11.55
C PRO A 166 2.57 19.51 -10.93
N GLU A 167 2.96 20.41 -10.03
CA GLU A 167 4.25 20.42 -9.35
C GLU A 167 4.29 19.59 -8.07
N ASP A 168 3.12 19.18 -7.55
CA ASP A 168 2.99 18.53 -6.26
C ASP A 168 3.47 17.08 -6.25
N HIS A 169 3.83 16.59 -5.08
CA HIS A 169 4.19 15.19 -4.84
C HIS A 169 3.11 14.47 -4.05
N ILE A 170 2.84 13.20 -4.37
CA ILE A 170 1.84 12.37 -3.69
C ILE A 170 2.51 11.13 -3.11
N PHE A 171 2.25 10.85 -1.83
CA PHE A 171 2.63 9.61 -1.15
C PHE A 171 1.39 8.79 -0.81
N ILE A 172 1.29 7.56 -1.28
CA ILE A 172 0.19 6.65 -0.95
C ILE A 172 0.76 5.52 -0.11
N PHE A 173 0.14 5.24 1.03
CA PHE A 173 0.45 4.06 1.83
C PHE A 173 -0.82 3.28 2.13
N TYR A 174 -0.83 2.02 1.77
CA TYR A 174 -1.91 1.08 2.01
C TYR A 174 -1.40 -0.07 2.89
N SER A 175 -2.10 -0.42 3.96
CA SER A 175 -1.83 -1.58 4.82
C SER A 175 -3.11 -2.36 5.07
N ASP A 176 -3.14 -3.63 4.62
CA ASP A 176 -4.24 -4.57 4.90
C ASP A 176 -3.88 -6.04 4.55
N HIS A 177 -4.89 -6.90 4.58
CA HIS A 177 -5.00 -8.11 3.78
C HIS A 177 -4.94 -7.83 2.28
N GLY A 178 -4.47 -8.84 1.55
CA GLY A 178 -4.52 -8.86 0.09
C GLY A 178 -4.70 -10.26 -0.44
N SER A 179 -4.89 -10.31 -1.75
CA SER A 179 -4.89 -11.53 -2.51
C SER A 179 -4.40 -11.28 -3.94
N PRO A 180 -4.21 -12.34 -4.75
CA PRO A 180 -3.89 -12.15 -6.15
C PRO A 180 -4.88 -11.18 -6.83
N GLY A 181 -4.40 -10.00 -7.24
CA GLY A 181 -5.15 -9.00 -7.99
C GLY A 181 -6.15 -8.16 -7.17
N SER A 182 -6.19 -8.29 -5.84
CA SER A 182 -7.12 -7.55 -4.98
C SER A 182 -6.50 -7.10 -3.65
N LEU A 183 -6.92 -5.93 -3.17
CA LEU A 183 -6.61 -5.37 -1.87
C LEU A 183 -7.91 -5.18 -1.08
N GLY A 184 -7.93 -5.61 0.18
CA GLY A 184 -9.14 -5.60 1.01
C GLY A 184 -9.74 -4.21 1.26
N MET A 185 -11.04 -4.16 1.47
CA MET A 185 -11.71 -3.02 2.09
C MET A 185 -12.59 -3.51 3.25
N PRO A 186 -12.79 -2.69 4.31
CA PRO A 186 -13.68 -3.10 5.40
C PRO A 186 -15.13 -3.21 4.92
N ASN A 187 -15.47 -2.43 3.89
CA ASN A 187 -16.77 -2.38 3.26
C ASN A 187 -16.61 -2.61 1.76
N GLY A 188 -17.13 -3.75 1.30
CA GLY A 188 -17.02 -4.17 -0.08
C GLY A 188 -17.70 -3.23 -1.09
N PRO A 189 -17.32 -3.30 -2.37
CA PRO A 189 -16.34 -4.24 -2.93
C PRO A 189 -14.88 -3.85 -2.59
N ASP A 190 -14.00 -4.83 -2.72
CA ASP A 190 -12.55 -4.70 -2.54
C ASP A 190 -11.91 -3.87 -3.68
N VAL A 191 -10.65 -3.48 -3.53
CA VAL A 191 -9.88 -2.76 -4.56
C VAL A 191 -9.25 -3.78 -5.51
N TYR A 192 -9.81 -3.91 -6.71
CA TYR A 192 -9.22 -4.71 -7.78
C TYR A 192 -8.12 -3.94 -8.51
N ALA A 193 -7.09 -4.68 -8.95
CA ALA A 193 -5.91 -4.08 -9.55
C ALA A 193 -6.21 -3.29 -10.84
N ASP A 194 -7.09 -3.78 -11.71
CA ASP A 194 -7.48 -3.09 -12.94
C ASP A 194 -8.12 -1.73 -12.67
N ASP A 195 -9.04 -1.66 -11.71
CA ASP A 195 -9.70 -0.42 -11.32
C ASP A 195 -8.72 0.56 -10.69
N PHE A 196 -7.82 0.06 -9.83
CA PHE A 196 -6.80 0.91 -9.23
C PHE A 196 -5.83 1.49 -10.27
N ILE A 197 -5.30 0.67 -11.18
CA ILE A 197 -4.42 1.11 -12.26
C ILE A 197 -5.13 2.05 -13.22
N LYS A 198 -6.43 1.85 -13.47
CA LYS A 198 -7.27 2.77 -14.25
C LYS A 198 -7.42 4.13 -13.57
N VAL A 199 -7.59 4.17 -12.25
CA VAL A 199 -7.62 5.41 -11.47
C VAL A 199 -6.27 6.13 -11.52
N LEU A 200 -5.16 5.42 -11.38
CA LEU A 200 -3.82 6.01 -11.50
C LEU A 200 -3.59 6.59 -12.91
N ARG A 201 -4.02 5.89 -13.96
CA ARG A 201 -4.00 6.39 -15.34
C ARG A 201 -4.79 7.68 -15.50
N GLN A 202 -6.00 7.74 -14.93
CA GLN A 202 -6.82 8.97 -14.97
C GLN A 202 -6.15 10.12 -14.22
N LYS A 203 -5.57 9.85 -13.05
CA LYS A 203 -4.84 10.83 -12.24
C LYS A 203 -3.59 11.34 -12.95
N HIS A 204 -2.90 10.49 -13.70
CA HIS A 204 -1.78 10.89 -14.55
C HIS A 204 -2.22 11.75 -15.73
N ALA A 205 -3.28 11.33 -16.43
CA ALA A 205 -3.84 12.06 -17.57
C ALA A 205 -4.33 13.47 -17.21
N SER A 206 -4.79 13.70 -15.98
CA SER A 206 -5.16 15.03 -15.48
C SER A 206 -3.97 15.94 -15.16
N LYS A 207 -2.72 15.44 -15.27
CA LYS A 207 -1.47 16.18 -15.01
C LYS A 207 -1.45 16.91 -13.67
N SER A 208 -2.06 16.29 -12.67
CA SER A 208 -2.29 16.90 -11.35
C SER A 208 -1.27 16.44 -10.30
N TYR A 209 -0.08 16.02 -10.70
CA TYR A 209 1.06 15.76 -9.82
C TYR A 209 2.34 15.69 -10.68
N SER A 210 3.47 15.94 -10.05
CA SER A 210 4.80 15.80 -10.66
C SER A 210 5.32 14.38 -10.46
N LYS A 211 5.28 13.91 -9.20
CA LYS A 211 5.79 12.60 -8.79
C LYS A 211 4.90 11.93 -7.75
N MET A 212 4.75 10.62 -7.84
CA MET A 212 3.97 9.83 -6.88
C MET A 212 4.73 8.58 -6.43
N VAL A 213 4.69 8.29 -5.13
CA VAL A 213 5.25 7.09 -4.52
C VAL A 213 4.14 6.31 -3.84
N ILE A 214 4.06 5.00 -4.08
CA ILE A 214 3.03 4.11 -3.53
C ILE A 214 3.69 2.95 -2.78
N TYR A 215 3.38 2.82 -1.49
CA TYR A 215 3.81 1.72 -0.64
C TYR A 215 2.59 0.84 -0.31
N VAL A 216 2.71 -0.48 -0.53
CA VAL A 216 1.61 -1.43 -0.31
C VAL A 216 2.06 -2.59 0.58
N GLU A 217 1.51 -2.62 1.79
CA GLU A 217 1.55 -3.76 2.70
C GLU A 217 0.29 -4.62 2.48
N ALA A 218 0.47 -5.76 1.82
CA ALA A 218 -0.56 -6.78 1.67
C ALA A 218 0.02 -8.13 1.22
N CYS A 219 -0.74 -9.21 1.42
CA CYS A 219 -0.46 -10.49 0.78
C CYS A 219 -0.56 -10.37 -0.73
N GLU A 220 0.36 -11.02 -1.45
CA GLU A 220 0.41 -11.03 -2.91
C GLU A 220 0.40 -9.62 -3.55
N SER A 221 0.86 -8.59 -2.81
CA SER A 221 0.79 -7.17 -3.19
C SER A 221 1.45 -6.85 -4.53
N GLY A 222 2.45 -7.63 -4.95
CA GLY A 222 3.05 -7.52 -6.28
C GLY A 222 2.06 -7.72 -7.43
N SER A 223 1.03 -8.55 -7.23
CA SER A 223 0.01 -8.86 -8.23
C SER A 223 -0.91 -7.68 -8.58
N ILE A 224 -0.90 -6.62 -7.77
CA ILE A 224 -1.63 -5.38 -8.05
C ILE A 224 -0.98 -4.59 -9.19
N PHE A 225 0.32 -4.78 -9.42
CA PHE A 225 1.12 -3.98 -10.34
C PHE A 225 1.76 -4.80 -11.46
N GLU A 226 2.08 -6.06 -11.20
CA GLU A 226 2.75 -6.95 -12.15
C GLU A 226 1.93 -7.12 -13.43
N GLY A 227 2.53 -6.81 -14.58
CA GLY A 227 1.87 -6.82 -15.89
C GLY A 227 0.87 -5.68 -16.16
N LEU A 228 0.62 -4.80 -15.18
CA LEU A 228 -0.36 -3.70 -15.31
C LEU A 228 0.26 -2.30 -15.20
N MET A 229 1.28 -2.13 -14.37
CA MET A 229 1.83 -0.82 -14.00
C MET A 229 2.81 -0.28 -15.05
N PRO A 230 2.49 0.84 -15.75
CA PRO A 230 3.40 1.44 -16.73
C PRO A 230 4.56 2.18 -16.07
N GLN A 231 5.63 2.38 -16.83
CA GLN A 231 6.84 3.09 -16.36
C GLN A 231 6.79 4.60 -16.63
N ASP A 232 5.83 5.09 -17.42
CA ASP A 232 5.73 6.47 -17.91
C ASP A 232 4.71 7.34 -17.18
N TYR A 233 4.16 6.85 -16.04
CA TYR A 233 3.20 7.61 -15.25
C TYR A 233 3.83 8.52 -14.19
N ASN A 234 5.16 8.60 -14.06
CA ASN A 234 5.83 9.25 -12.93
C ASN A 234 5.34 8.71 -11.56
N ILE A 235 5.18 7.39 -11.49
CA ILE A 235 4.76 6.69 -10.28
C ILE A 235 5.80 5.60 -9.99
N TYR A 236 6.34 5.61 -8.78
CA TYR A 236 7.18 4.53 -8.26
C TYR A 236 6.42 3.76 -7.19
N VAL A 237 6.52 2.43 -7.22
CA VAL A 237 5.79 1.55 -6.31
C VAL A 237 6.75 0.63 -5.59
N THR A 238 6.54 0.41 -4.29
CA THR A 238 7.07 -0.76 -3.59
C THR A 238 5.97 -1.57 -2.94
N ALA A 239 6.15 -2.89 -2.95
CA ALA A 239 5.16 -3.84 -2.47
C ALA A 239 5.82 -4.79 -1.46
N ALA A 240 5.13 -5.11 -0.36
CA ALA A 240 5.63 -5.94 0.72
C ALA A 240 5.98 -7.38 0.30
N SER A 241 5.40 -7.82 -0.81
CA SER A 241 5.49 -9.19 -1.32
C SER A 241 5.46 -9.21 -2.86
N ASN A 242 6.00 -10.27 -3.45
CA ASN A 242 5.75 -10.61 -4.85
C ASN A 242 4.30 -11.07 -5.08
N ALA A 243 3.94 -11.38 -6.33
CA ALA A 243 2.56 -11.73 -6.69
C ALA A 243 2.08 -13.10 -6.18
N VAL A 244 2.94 -13.90 -5.54
CA VAL A 244 2.63 -15.28 -5.13
C VAL A 244 2.84 -15.59 -3.65
N GLU A 245 3.44 -14.67 -2.89
CA GLU A 245 3.73 -14.86 -1.47
C GLU A 245 2.87 -13.98 -0.56
N SER A 246 2.69 -14.44 0.67
CA SER A 246 2.05 -13.66 1.74
C SER A 246 2.97 -12.54 2.21
N SER A 247 2.39 -11.48 2.78
CA SER A 247 3.12 -10.61 3.72
C SER A 247 2.99 -11.12 5.15
N TRP A 248 3.63 -10.43 6.10
CA TRP A 248 3.86 -10.94 7.46
C TRP A 248 3.56 -9.89 8.51
N ALA A 249 2.82 -10.28 9.55
CA ALA A 249 2.61 -9.44 10.72
C ALA A 249 3.88 -9.43 11.61
N ALA A 250 4.08 -8.33 12.31
CA ALA A 250 5.18 -8.10 13.24
C ALA A 250 4.67 -7.81 14.66
N TYR A 251 5.52 -8.03 15.65
CA TYR A 251 5.22 -7.71 17.06
C TYR A 251 3.97 -8.45 17.56
N CYS A 252 3.91 -9.75 17.26
CA CYS A 252 2.84 -10.64 17.67
C CYS A 252 3.12 -11.26 19.05
N PRO A 253 2.11 -11.76 19.80
CA PRO A 253 2.27 -12.32 21.14
C PRO A 253 3.34 -13.41 21.31
N ASP A 254 3.62 -14.20 20.26
CA ASP A 254 4.63 -15.27 20.26
C ASP A 254 5.92 -14.88 19.50
N ASP A 255 6.07 -13.60 19.14
CA ASP A 255 7.25 -13.08 18.46
C ASP A 255 8.46 -13.03 19.42
N GLY A 256 9.68 -13.02 18.89
CA GLY A 256 10.91 -12.74 19.62
C GLY A 256 11.01 -11.29 20.12
N THR A 257 10.20 -10.37 19.59
CA THR A 257 9.98 -9.04 20.18
C THR A 257 8.48 -8.83 20.42
N PRO A 258 7.90 -9.51 21.43
CA PRO A 258 6.45 -9.56 21.61
C PRO A 258 5.90 -8.21 22.11
N PRO A 259 4.61 -7.96 21.92
CA PRO A 259 3.94 -6.78 22.44
C PRO A 259 3.86 -6.83 23.98
N PRO A 260 3.46 -5.72 24.65
CA PRO A 260 3.14 -5.77 26.06
C PRO A 260 2.13 -6.89 26.36
N PRO A 261 2.27 -7.65 27.46
CA PRO A 261 1.51 -8.88 27.71
C PRO A 261 -0.02 -8.73 27.72
N GLU A 262 -0.53 -7.50 27.88
CA GLU A 262 -1.95 -7.17 27.81
C GLU A 262 -2.52 -7.14 26.37
N TYR A 263 -1.67 -7.13 25.34
CA TYR A 263 -2.09 -7.20 23.93
C TYR A 263 -2.07 -8.65 23.43
N PHE A 264 -3.20 -9.12 22.91
CA PHE A 264 -3.36 -10.46 22.33
C PHE A 264 -3.36 -10.47 20.80
N THR A 265 -2.97 -9.36 20.18
CA THR A 265 -2.92 -9.14 18.74
C THR A 265 -1.52 -8.65 18.33
N CYS A 266 -1.22 -8.66 17.03
CA CYS A 266 0.01 -8.09 16.49
C CYS A 266 -0.09 -6.56 16.42
N LEU A 267 1.02 -5.84 16.63
CA LEU A 267 1.01 -4.37 16.69
C LEU A 267 1.30 -3.67 15.35
N GLY A 268 1.88 -4.37 14.39
CA GLY A 268 2.21 -3.81 13.07
C GLY A 268 2.54 -4.91 12.07
N ASP A 269 2.94 -4.51 10.87
CA ASP A 269 3.28 -5.43 9.78
C ASP A 269 4.73 -5.28 9.33
N LEU A 270 5.38 -6.39 8.97
CA LEU A 270 6.84 -6.49 8.88
C LEU A 270 7.43 -5.51 7.86
N TYR A 271 6.82 -5.36 6.68
CA TYR A 271 7.29 -4.39 5.69
C TYR A 271 6.95 -2.97 6.16
N SER A 272 5.75 -2.75 6.68
CA SER A 272 5.31 -1.47 7.23
C SER A 272 6.26 -0.93 8.30
N VAL A 273 6.46 -1.67 9.38
CA VAL A 273 7.33 -1.26 10.49
C VAL A 273 8.77 -1.12 10.03
N SER A 274 9.19 -1.86 8.99
CA SER A 274 10.54 -1.74 8.45
C SER A 274 10.79 -0.41 7.76
N TRP A 275 9.87 0.10 6.94
CA TRP A 275 10.07 1.41 6.28
C TRP A 275 9.79 2.56 7.27
N MET A 276 8.82 2.39 8.17
CA MET A 276 8.46 3.44 9.13
C MET A 276 9.57 3.67 10.16
N GLU A 277 10.11 2.61 10.76
CA GLU A 277 11.24 2.73 11.70
C GLU A 277 12.49 3.28 11.03
N ASP A 278 12.68 3.00 9.74
CA ASP A 278 13.77 3.57 8.94
C ASP A 278 13.57 5.07 8.79
N SER A 279 12.41 5.49 8.29
CA SER A 279 12.10 6.90 8.14
C SER A 279 12.14 7.70 9.44
N GLU A 280 11.80 7.09 10.58
CA GLU A 280 11.92 7.73 11.89
C GLU A 280 13.35 7.85 12.41
N THR A 281 14.27 7.02 11.93
CA THR A 281 15.64 6.94 12.45
C THR A 281 16.67 7.63 11.56
N GLN A 282 16.39 7.80 10.27
CA GLN A 282 17.30 8.44 9.33
C GLN A 282 17.02 9.94 9.11
N ASN A 283 17.98 10.60 8.47
CA ASN A 283 17.79 11.94 7.93
C ASN A 283 17.28 11.84 6.48
N LEU A 284 15.98 12.02 6.28
CA LEU A 284 15.32 11.86 4.98
C LEU A 284 15.76 12.84 3.88
N LYS A 285 16.54 13.89 4.24
CA LYS A 285 17.19 14.76 3.24
C LYS A 285 18.42 14.14 2.60
N ASN A 286 18.98 13.09 3.22
CA ASN A 286 20.17 12.40 2.79
C ASN A 286 19.90 10.95 2.37
N GLU A 287 18.74 10.42 2.73
CA GLU A 287 18.32 9.07 2.37
C GLU A 287 17.45 9.08 1.12
N THR A 288 17.86 8.25 0.17
CA THR A 288 17.17 8.02 -1.10
C THR A 288 16.13 6.92 -0.99
N ILE A 289 15.17 6.91 -1.92
CA ILE A 289 14.21 5.80 -2.09
C ILE A 289 14.95 4.47 -2.26
N LYS A 290 16.05 4.43 -3.00
CA LYS A 290 16.86 3.23 -3.19
C LYS A 290 17.41 2.68 -1.88
N GLN A 291 17.96 3.56 -1.03
CA GLN A 291 18.55 3.15 0.25
C GLN A 291 17.50 2.53 1.16
N GLN A 292 16.36 3.20 1.33
CA GLN A 292 15.26 2.63 2.10
C GLN A 292 14.72 1.34 1.49
N TYR A 293 14.55 1.25 0.17
CA TYR A 293 14.13 0.00 -0.49
C TYR A 293 15.07 -1.17 -0.14
N GLU A 294 16.39 -0.98 -0.20
CA GLU A 294 17.34 -2.05 0.14
C GLU A 294 17.31 -2.41 1.64
N VAL A 295 17.16 -1.42 2.53
CA VAL A 295 16.99 -1.66 3.97
C VAL A 295 15.72 -2.46 4.26
N VAL A 296 14.59 -2.02 3.70
CA VAL A 296 13.28 -2.65 3.90
C VAL A 296 13.26 -4.05 3.29
N LYS A 297 13.84 -4.23 2.09
CA LYS A 297 14.02 -5.53 1.45
C LYS A 297 14.82 -6.47 2.33
N ALA A 298 15.96 -6.03 2.87
CA ALA A 298 16.78 -6.87 3.76
C ALA A 298 16.05 -7.22 5.07
N ARG A 299 15.32 -6.26 5.66
CA ARG A 299 14.58 -6.47 6.91
C ARG A 299 13.40 -7.44 6.77
N THR A 300 12.76 -7.41 5.60
CA THR A 300 11.56 -8.22 5.27
C THR A 300 11.92 -9.59 4.68
N ALA A 301 13.12 -9.74 4.11
CA ALA A 301 13.55 -10.96 3.44
C ALA A 301 13.55 -12.19 4.36
N PRO A 302 13.21 -13.38 3.81
CA PRO A 302 13.41 -14.65 4.50
C PRO A 302 14.87 -14.87 4.94
N ARG A 303 15.07 -15.47 6.12
CA ARG A 303 16.41 -15.72 6.70
C ARG A 303 16.67 -17.20 6.91
N ASN A 304 17.87 -17.67 6.56
CA ASN A 304 18.44 -18.98 6.95
C ASN A 304 17.43 -20.15 6.87
N GLU A 305 16.93 -20.47 5.67
CA GLU A 305 15.97 -21.55 5.39
C GLU A 305 14.57 -21.41 6.04
N SER A 306 14.31 -20.34 6.78
CA SER A 306 12.97 -20.01 7.27
C SER A 306 12.08 -19.58 6.11
N ILE A 307 10.87 -20.12 6.04
CA ILE A 307 9.80 -19.65 5.13
C ILE A 307 9.16 -18.31 5.58
N ARG A 308 9.70 -17.66 6.63
CA ARG A 308 9.15 -16.41 7.20
C ARG A 308 9.84 -15.19 6.63
N GLY A 309 9.05 -14.26 6.13
CA GLY A 309 9.49 -13.09 5.38
C GLY A 309 8.99 -13.14 3.93
N SER A 310 9.20 -12.06 3.21
CA SER A 310 8.76 -11.89 1.82
C SER A 310 9.77 -11.06 1.02
N HIS A 311 9.67 -11.14 -0.29
CA HIS A 311 10.47 -10.40 -1.24
C HIS A 311 9.79 -9.05 -1.53
N VAL A 312 10.40 -7.98 -1.04
CA VAL A 312 9.94 -6.63 -1.34
C VAL A 312 10.19 -6.31 -2.81
N MET A 313 9.12 -5.97 -3.53
CA MET A 313 9.14 -5.72 -4.96
C MET A 313 9.07 -4.22 -5.28
N GLU A 314 9.47 -3.86 -6.50
CA GLU A 314 9.40 -2.48 -7.02
C GLU A 314 8.83 -2.48 -8.45
N TYR A 315 7.96 -1.52 -8.75
CA TYR A 315 7.28 -1.38 -10.05
C TYR A 315 7.21 0.11 -10.48
N GLY A 316 6.82 0.35 -11.72
CA GLY A 316 6.70 1.70 -12.28
C GLY A 316 8.04 2.33 -12.64
N ASP A 317 8.12 3.65 -12.48
CA ASP A 317 9.29 4.45 -12.86
C ASP A 317 10.43 4.32 -11.84
N LYS A 318 11.45 3.53 -12.19
CA LYS A 318 12.62 3.30 -11.33
C LYS A 318 13.63 4.45 -11.34
N THR A 319 13.43 5.50 -12.14
CA THR A 319 14.30 6.70 -12.07
C THR A 319 14.15 7.43 -10.73
N PHE A 320 13.04 7.20 -10.02
CA PHE A 320 12.75 7.71 -8.68
C PHE A 320 13.74 7.22 -7.61
N LYS A 321 14.49 6.15 -7.88
CA LYS A 321 15.40 5.53 -6.89
C LYS A 321 16.44 6.51 -6.33
N GLU A 322 16.81 7.53 -7.10
CA GLU A 322 17.77 8.56 -6.69
C GLU A 322 17.10 9.76 -5.98
N ASP A 323 15.76 9.82 -5.94
CA ASP A 323 15.05 10.85 -5.18
C ASP A 323 15.25 10.65 -3.67
N MET A 324 15.39 11.77 -2.97
CA MET A 324 15.44 11.79 -1.51
C MET A 324 14.04 11.62 -0.93
N LEU A 325 13.93 10.84 0.14
CA LEU A 325 12.64 10.54 0.80
C LEU A 325 11.92 11.79 1.31
N PHE A 326 12.65 12.85 1.67
CA PHE A 326 12.02 14.09 2.16
C PHE A 326 11.07 14.73 1.15
N LEU A 327 11.23 14.44 -0.15
CA LEU A 327 10.35 14.94 -1.20
C LEU A 327 8.93 14.42 -1.07
N TYR A 328 8.72 13.29 -0.39
CA TYR A 328 7.44 12.62 -0.22
C TYR A 328 7.00 12.60 1.25
N GLN A 329 7.92 12.29 2.16
CA GLN A 329 7.61 12.08 3.58
C GLN A 329 7.90 13.30 4.47
N GLY A 330 8.52 14.35 3.92
CA GLY A 330 8.94 15.50 4.70
C GLY A 330 10.23 15.27 5.48
N PHE A 331 10.54 16.18 6.40
CA PHE A 331 11.77 16.11 7.20
C PHE A 331 11.52 16.60 8.63
N ASP A 332 11.73 15.71 9.61
CA ASP A 332 11.72 16.07 11.02
C ASP A 332 13.03 16.81 11.38
N PRO A 333 12.97 18.11 11.77
CA PRO A 333 14.15 18.88 12.11
C PRO A 333 14.99 18.29 13.26
N ALA A 334 14.38 17.49 14.14
CA ALA A 334 15.08 16.79 15.21
C ALA A 334 16.08 15.73 14.69
N LYS A 335 16.00 15.36 13.40
CA LYS A 335 16.87 14.38 12.74
C LYS A 335 18.05 15.02 11.99
N SER A 336 18.16 16.35 11.99
CA SER A 336 19.20 17.08 11.26
C SER A 336 20.64 16.65 11.57
N SER A 337 20.93 16.29 12.81
CA SER A 337 22.27 15.90 13.27
C SER A 337 22.54 14.39 13.20
N ILE A 338 21.56 13.58 12.78
CA ILE A 338 21.73 12.13 12.70
C ILE A 338 22.59 11.79 11.49
N ARG A 339 23.62 10.97 11.74
CA ARG A 339 24.37 10.26 10.69
C ARG A 339 23.84 8.84 10.60
N ASN A 340 23.62 8.37 9.37
CA ASN A 340 23.04 7.06 9.02
C ASN A 340 23.24 6.01 10.11
N ARG A 341 22.16 5.67 10.81
CA ARG A 341 22.21 4.67 11.89
C ARG A 341 21.73 3.34 11.33
N PRO A 342 22.55 2.28 11.34
CA PRO A 342 22.09 0.97 10.96
C PRO A 342 20.90 0.58 11.85
N LEU A 343 19.78 0.25 11.22
CA LEU A 343 18.63 -0.26 11.94
C LEU A 343 18.86 -1.72 12.37
N PRO A 344 18.52 -2.09 13.61
CA PRO A 344 18.56 -3.48 14.04
C PRO A 344 17.62 -4.33 13.20
N MET A 345 18.08 -5.51 12.77
CA MET A 345 17.22 -6.44 12.04
C MET A 345 16.06 -6.90 12.94
N PRO A 346 14.79 -6.85 12.48
CA PRO A 346 13.66 -7.27 13.30
C PRO A 346 13.76 -8.77 13.61
N SER A 347 13.19 -9.19 14.74
CA SER A 347 12.98 -10.62 15.00
C SER A 347 11.97 -11.17 13.98
N LEU A 348 12.30 -12.31 13.36
CA LEU A 348 11.33 -13.10 12.58
C LEU A 348 10.89 -14.37 13.34
N LYS A 349 11.34 -14.52 14.59
CA LYS A 349 10.94 -15.66 15.43
C LYS A 349 9.50 -15.43 15.83
N GLY A 350 8.57 -16.31 15.46
CA GLY A 350 7.15 -16.15 15.82
C GLY A 350 6.37 -15.17 14.95
N ALA A 351 7.00 -14.61 13.91
CA ALA A 351 6.27 -13.88 12.86
C ALA A 351 5.23 -14.81 12.20
N ILE A 352 4.04 -14.25 11.93
CA ILE A 352 2.88 -14.99 11.45
C ILE A 352 2.39 -14.40 10.13
N LYS A 353 1.86 -15.26 9.24
CA LYS A 353 1.23 -14.80 8.00
C LYS A 353 -0.03 -14.01 8.33
N GLN A 354 -0.37 -13.02 7.51
CA GLN A 354 -1.56 -12.19 7.70
C GLN A 354 -2.84 -13.03 7.92
N ARG A 355 -3.00 -14.10 7.14
CA ARG A 355 -4.20 -14.96 7.16
C ARG A 355 -4.36 -15.80 8.43
N ASP A 356 -3.33 -15.91 9.26
CA ASP A 356 -3.39 -16.67 10.52
C ASP A 356 -3.43 -15.73 11.74
N ALA A 357 -3.22 -14.42 11.56
CA ALA A 357 -3.16 -13.44 12.64
C ALA A 357 -4.51 -13.30 13.37
N ASP A 358 -5.63 -13.44 12.66
CA ASP A 358 -6.98 -13.38 13.24
C ASP A 358 -7.28 -14.58 14.14
N ILE A 359 -6.96 -15.79 13.68
CA ILE A 359 -7.11 -17.01 14.47
C ILE A 359 -6.16 -16.98 15.68
N LEU A 360 -4.94 -16.45 15.53
CA LEU A 360 -4.03 -16.25 16.65
C LEU A 360 -4.67 -15.36 17.73
N PHE A 361 -5.24 -14.22 17.33
CA PHE A 361 -5.94 -13.33 18.27
C PHE A 361 -7.10 -14.04 18.97
N MET A 362 -7.99 -14.69 18.21
CA MET A 362 -9.14 -15.41 18.78
C MET A 362 -8.69 -16.49 19.76
N TRP A 363 -7.62 -17.23 19.43
CA TRP A 363 -7.07 -18.29 20.27
C TRP A 363 -6.41 -17.75 21.55
N LYS A 364 -5.64 -16.66 21.46
CA LYS A 364 -5.03 -16.01 22.62
C LYS A 364 -6.09 -15.44 23.56
N LYS A 365 -7.13 -14.79 23.01
CA LYS A 365 -8.28 -14.32 23.78
C LYS A 365 -8.98 -15.48 24.49
N TYR A 366 -9.32 -16.56 23.78
CA TYR A 366 -9.91 -17.76 24.36
C TYR A 366 -9.08 -18.36 25.50
N GLY A 367 -7.75 -18.44 25.32
CA GLY A 367 -6.83 -19.00 26.31
C GLY A 367 -6.78 -18.22 27.62
N LYS A 368 -7.10 -16.92 27.60
CA LYS A 368 -7.08 -16.03 28.77
C LYS A 368 -8.39 -15.99 29.54
N LEU A 369 -9.49 -16.45 28.94
CA LEU A 369 -10.79 -16.50 29.59
C LEU A 369 -10.86 -17.59 30.67
N ASN A 370 -11.63 -17.31 31.73
CA ASN A 370 -11.84 -18.24 32.85
C ASN A 370 -12.49 -19.55 32.40
N GLY A 371 -12.02 -20.67 32.95
CA GLY A 371 -12.59 -22.00 32.67
C GLY A 371 -14.08 -22.06 33.01
N GLY A 372 -14.90 -22.51 32.05
CA GLY A 372 -16.35 -22.70 32.25
C GLY A 372 -17.23 -21.46 32.08
N SER A 373 -16.68 -20.27 31.81
CA SER A 373 -17.50 -19.07 31.57
C SER A 373 -18.27 -19.15 30.24
N GLU A 374 -19.46 -18.53 30.19
CA GLU A 374 -20.23 -18.39 28.95
C GLU A 374 -19.44 -17.67 27.86
N GLU A 375 -18.63 -16.69 28.25
CA GLU A 375 -17.74 -15.96 27.34
C GLU A 375 -16.69 -16.88 26.71
N LYS A 376 -16.07 -17.77 27.49
CA LYS A 376 -15.11 -18.75 26.98
C LYS A 376 -15.75 -19.72 26.01
N GLN A 377 -16.98 -20.18 26.31
CA GLN A 377 -17.74 -21.03 25.40
C GLN A 377 -18.11 -20.29 24.11
N ARG A 378 -18.49 -19.01 24.20
CA ARG A 378 -18.79 -18.16 23.02
C ARG A 378 -17.55 -17.97 22.14
N ALA A 379 -16.41 -17.63 22.73
CA ALA A 379 -15.15 -17.49 22.01
C ALA A 379 -14.74 -18.80 21.32
N LEU A 380 -14.93 -19.96 21.97
CA LEU A 380 -14.65 -21.25 21.34
C LEU A 380 -15.60 -21.56 20.17
N ARG A 381 -16.88 -21.20 20.28
CA ARG A 381 -17.84 -21.33 19.18
C ARG A 381 -17.42 -20.46 18.00
N GLU A 382 -17.03 -19.21 18.25
CA GLU A 382 -16.55 -18.30 17.21
C GLU A 382 -15.32 -18.84 16.49
N VAL A 383 -14.31 -19.33 17.22
CA VAL A 383 -13.14 -19.99 16.61
C VAL A 383 -13.56 -21.18 15.74
N LYS A 384 -14.46 -22.04 16.24
CA LYS A 384 -14.93 -23.22 15.51
C LYS A 384 -15.67 -22.83 14.23
N GLU A 385 -16.58 -21.87 14.30
CA GLU A 385 -17.35 -21.39 13.15
C GLU A 385 -16.43 -20.77 12.08
N THR A 386 -15.46 -19.95 12.50
CA THR A 386 -14.48 -19.36 11.58
C THR A 386 -13.66 -20.44 10.89
N VAL A 387 -13.13 -21.43 11.64
CA VAL A 387 -12.35 -22.53 11.07
C VAL A 387 -13.20 -23.41 10.14
N LEU A 388 -14.47 -23.68 10.49
CA LEU A 388 -15.39 -24.44 9.65
C LEU A 388 -15.70 -23.70 8.34
N HIS A 389 -15.92 -22.39 8.39
CA HIS A 389 -16.13 -21.58 7.20
C HIS A 389 -14.88 -21.53 6.32
N ARG A 390 -13.68 -21.39 6.90
CA ARG A 390 -12.41 -21.48 6.15
C ARG A 390 -12.26 -22.82 5.44
N LYS A 391 -12.56 -23.92 6.14
CA LYS A 391 -12.52 -25.27 5.55
C LYS A 391 -13.54 -25.42 4.42
N HIS A 392 -14.75 -24.89 4.60
CA HIS A 392 -15.79 -24.86 3.57
C HIS A 392 -15.26 -24.18 2.30
N LEU A 393 -14.79 -22.94 2.40
CA LEU A 393 -14.24 -22.18 1.26
C LEU A 393 -13.14 -22.95 0.52
N ASP A 394 -12.17 -23.50 1.26
CA ASP A 394 -11.09 -24.29 0.69
C ASP A 394 -11.59 -25.54 -0.05
N SER A 395 -12.48 -26.30 0.58
CA SER A 395 -13.02 -27.53 -0.02
C SER A 395 -13.95 -27.28 -1.21
N SER A 396 -14.74 -26.21 -1.17
CA SER A 396 -15.65 -25.85 -2.25
C SER A 396 -14.88 -25.44 -3.48
N ILE A 397 -13.83 -24.63 -3.35
CA ILE A 397 -13.05 -24.15 -4.50
C ILE A 397 -12.22 -25.28 -5.12
N ASP A 398 -11.60 -26.13 -4.31
CA ASP A 398 -10.96 -27.36 -4.79
C ASP A 398 -11.94 -28.24 -5.56
N PHE A 399 -13.15 -28.45 -5.01
CA PHE A 399 -14.15 -29.30 -5.66
C PHE A 399 -14.71 -28.68 -6.95
N ILE A 400 -14.94 -27.36 -6.99
CA ILE A 400 -15.31 -26.65 -8.23
C ILE A 400 -14.22 -26.86 -9.29
N GLY A 401 -12.94 -26.72 -8.94
CA GLY A 401 -11.83 -26.99 -9.86
C GLY A 401 -11.88 -28.40 -10.43
N LYS A 402 -12.20 -29.40 -9.60
CA LYS A 402 -12.33 -30.80 -10.03
C LYS A 402 -13.53 -31.04 -10.94
N LEU A 403 -14.65 -30.35 -10.70
CA LEU A 403 -15.84 -30.43 -11.54
C LEU A 403 -15.60 -29.80 -12.93
N VAL A 404 -14.92 -28.66 -12.97
CA VAL A 404 -14.71 -27.89 -14.20
C VAL A 404 -13.57 -28.44 -15.06
N PHE A 405 -12.45 -28.84 -14.44
CA PHE A 405 -11.23 -29.25 -15.16
C PHE A 405 -10.88 -30.73 -15.01
N GLY A 406 -11.67 -31.49 -14.25
CA GLY A 406 -11.40 -32.89 -13.92
C GLY A 406 -10.53 -33.06 -12.67
N PHE A 407 -10.60 -34.25 -12.06
CA PHE A 407 -10.00 -34.52 -10.74
C PHE A 407 -8.47 -34.42 -10.70
N ASP A 408 -7.79 -34.73 -11.81
CA ASP A 408 -6.33 -34.69 -11.89
C ASP A 408 -5.80 -33.28 -12.22
N LYS A 409 -6.48 -32.57 -13.13
CA LYS A 409 -6.01 -31.27 -13.63
C LYS A 409 -6.54 -30.08 -12.83
N GLY A 410 -7.71 -30.20 -12.20
CA GLY A 410 -8.36 -29.11 -11.46
C GLY A 410 -7.44 -28.42 -10.46
N PRO A 411 -6.91 -29.13 -9.45
CA PRO A 411 -6.01 -28.54 -8.47
C PRO A 411 -4.79 -27.84 -9.11
N LEU A 412 -4.18 -28.47 -10.12
CA LEU A 412 -3.03 -27.91 -10.83
C LEU A 412 -3.35 -26.62 -11.58
N VAL A 413 -4.52 -26.56 -12.24
CA VAL A 413 -4.98 -25.36 -12.96
C VAL A 413 -5.31 -24.24 -11.99
N LEU A 414 -5.99 -24.53 -10.87
CA LEU A 414 -6.36 -23.50 -9.90
C LEU A 414 -5.15 -22.86 -9.21
N GLU A 415 -4.12 -23.64 -8.91
CA GLU A 415 -2.92 -23.16 -8.21
C GLU A 415 -1.87 -22.51 -9.13
N ALA A 416 -1.97 -22.72 -10.45
CA ALA A 416 -0.98 -22.25 -11.42
C ALA A 416 -0.74 -20.74 -11.32
N ALA A 417 0.52 -20.35 -11.13
CA ALA A 417 0.94 -18.96 -11.22
C ALA A 417 1.42 -18.66 -12.64
N ARG A 418 1.01 -17.51 -13.19
CA ARG A 418 1.52 -16.99 -14.46
C ARG A 418 3.00 -16.61 -14.34
N GLY A 419 3.68 -16.48 -15.48
CA GLY A 419 5.08 -16.06 -15.51
C GLY A 419 5.25 -14.63 -14.98
N SER A 420 6.41 -14.32 -14.39
CA SER A 420 6.69 -12.97 -13.89
C SER A 420 6.57 -11.93 -15.02
N GLY A 421 6.02 -10.77 -14.68
CA GLY A 421 5.70 -9.69 -15.60
C GLY A 421 4.36 -9.82 -16.32
N GLN A 422 3.61 -10.92 -16.13
CA GLN A 422 2.27 -11.07 -16.70
C GLN A 422 1.18 -10.62 -15.71
N PRO A 423 0.07 -10.05 -16.21
CA PRO A 423 -1.09 -9.76 -15.36
C PRO A 423 -1.72 -11.06 -14.87
N LEU A 424 -2.33 -11.03 -13.69
CA LEU A 424 -2.99 -12.19 -13.07
C LEU A 424 -4.07 -12.82 -13.98
N VAL A 425 -4.89 -11.96 -14.58
CA VAL A 425 -6.03 -12.34 -15.43
C VAL A 425 -6.07 -11.43 -16.65
N ASP A 426 -6.52 -11.96 -17.78
CA ASP A 426 -6.71 -11.16 -18.99
C ASP A 426 -8.05 -10.40 -18.98
N ASP A 427 -9.08 -11.03 -18.41
CA ASP A 427 -10.43 -10.46 -18.25
C ASP A 427 -10.77 -10.25 -16.76
N TRP A 428 -10.68 -9.00 -16.32
CA TRP A 428 -10.96 -8.60 -14.95
C TRP A 428 -12.46 -8.58 -14.62
N ASP A 429 -13.32 -8.36 -15.62
CA ASP A 429 -14.77 -8.43 -15.43
C ASP A 429 -15.21 -9.88 -15.25
N CYS A 430 -14.59 -10.82 -15.97
CA CYS A 430 -14.73 -12.25 -15.70
C CYS A 430 -14.31 -12.58 -14.26
N LEU A 431 -13.14 -12.12 -13.80
CA LEU A 431 -12.68 -12.40 -12.43
C LEU A 431 -13.70 -11.93 -11.38
N LYS A 432 -14.16 -10.67 -11.48
CA LYS A 432 -15.18 -10.10 -10.58
C LYS A 432 -16.48 -10.91 -10.64
N THR A 433 -16.87 -11.37 -11.83
CA THR A 433 -18.06 -12.20 -12.03
C THR A 433 -17.91 -13.58 -11.37
N MET A 434 -16.77 -14.26 -11.53
CA MET A 434 -16.50 -15.56 -10.89
C MET A 434 -16.55 -15.47 -9.37
N VAL A 435 -16.00 -14.38 -8.79
CA VAL A 435 -16.10 -14.10 -7.36
C VAL A 435 -17.56 -13.94 -6.93
N ARG A 436 -18.35 -13.10 -7.63
CA ARG A 436 -19.77 -12.90 -7.30
C ARG A 436 -20.58 -14.19 -7.40
N VAL A 437 -20.39 -14.97 -8.46
CA VAL A 437 -21.07 -16.25 -8.66
C VAL A 437 -20.75 -17.21 -7.52
N PHE A 438 -19.47 -17.33 -7.15
CA PHE A 438 -19.08 -18.14 -6.01
C PHE A 438 -19.76 -17.67 -4.73
N GLU A 439 -19.66 -16.38 -4.39
CA GLU A 439 -20.23 -15.86 -3.15
C GLU A 439 -21.76 -16.00 -3.07
N SER A 440 -22.45 -15.90 -4.20
CA SER A 440 -23.90 -16.13 -4.29
C SER A 440 -24.31 -17.57 -3.95
N GLN A 441 -23.46 -18.56 -4.20
CA GLN A 441 -23.77 -19.98 -3.99
C GLN A 441 -23.09 -20.58 -2.75
N CYS A 442 -21.94 -20.04 -2.36
CA CYS A 442 -21.05 -20.62 -1.36
C CYS A 442 -20.84 -19.72 -0.14
N GLY A 443 -21.38 -18.51 -0.14
CA GLY A 443 -21.16 -17.51 0.91
C GLY A 443 -19.92 -16.66 0.66
N SER A 444 -19.82 -15.56 1.41
CA SER A 444 -18.76 -14.56 1.33
C SER A 444 -17.39 -15.20 1.49
N LEU A 445 -16.44 -14.74 0.69
CA LEU A 445 -15.04 -15.15 0.81
C LEU A 445 -14.44 -14.69 2.14
N THR A 446 -14.88 -13.56 2.68
CA THR A 446 -14.19 -12.81 3.74
C THR A 446 -12.74 -12.49 3.36
N GLN A 447 -12.00 -11.83 4.25
CA GLN A 447 -10.57 -11.58 4.02
C GLN A 447 -9.74 -12.87 3.87
N TYR A 448 -10.21 -14.00 4.41
CA TYR A 448 -9.52 -15.29 4.27
C TYR A 448 -9.63 -15.87 2.86
N GLY A 449 -10.86 -15.96 2.33
CA GLY A 449 -11.17 -16.65 1.08
C GLY A 449 -10.70 -15.89 -0.15
N MET A 450 -10.44 -14.58 -0.02
CA MET A 450 -9.83 -13.78 -1.08
C MET A 450 -8.56 -14.43 -1.64
N LYS A 451 -7.84 -15.24 -0.85
CA LYS A 451 -6.69 -16.04 -1.31
C LYS A 451 -6.92 -16.83 -2.60
N HIS A 452 -8.18 -17.17 -2.86
CA HIS A 452 -8.60 -17.97 -4.01
C HIS A 452 -8.87 -17.14 -5.26
N THR A 453 -8.64 -15.83 -5.27
CA THR A 453 -8.77 -15.00 -6.49
C THR A 453 -7.89 -15.49 -7.64
N ARG A 454 -6.74 -16.14 -7.36
CA ARG A 454 -5.97 -16.83 -8.41
C ARG A 454 -6.73 -18.00 -9.03
N ALA A 455 -7.46 -18.78 -8.25
CA ALA A 455 -8.27 -19.88 -8.75
C ALA A 455 -9.35 -19.35 -9.71
N PHE A 456 -10.05 -18.29 -9.32
CA PHE A 456 -11.05 -17.62 -10.18
C PHE A 456 -10.42 -16.98 -11.44
N ALA A 457 -9.25 -16.36 -11.30
CA ALA A 457 -8.50 -15.84 -12.45
C ALA A 457 -8.12 -16.96 -13.42
N ASN A 458 -7.66 -18.10 -12.91
CA ASN A 458 -7.31 -19.25 -13.73
C ASN A 458 -8.54 -19.87 -14.42
N MET A 459 -9.72 -19.82 -13.80
CA MET A 459 -10.97 -20.18 -14.46
C MET A 459 -11.23 -19.27 -15.67
N CYS A 460 -11.14 -17.95 -15.49
CA CYS A 460 -11.28 -16.98 -16.57
C CYS A 460 -10.26 -17.19 -17.69
N ASN A 461 -8.98 -17.37 -17.32
CA ASN A 461 -7.89 -17.57 -18.28
C ASN A 461 -8.03 -18.87 -19.09
N ASN A 462 -8.81 -19.84 -18.61
CA ASN A 462 -9.11 -21.09 -19.30
C ASN A 462 -10.51 -21.10 -19.95
N GLY A 463 -11.18 -19.94 -20.03
CA GLY A 463 -12.43 -19.78 -20.76
C GLY A 463 -13.65 -20.43 -20.08
N VAL A 464 -13.60 -20.65 -18.76
CA VAL A 464 -14.76 -21.13 -17.99
C VAL A 464 -15.86 -20.09 -18.05
N SER A 465 -17.07 -20.50 -18.44
CA SER A 465 -18.23 -19.62 -18.50
C SER A 465 -18.86 -19.38 -17.13
N GLU A 466 -19.60 -18.28 -17.00
CA GLU A 466 -20.39 -17.99 -15.79
C GLU A 466 -21.36 -19.13 -15.45
N ALA A 467 -21.94 -19.77 -16.47
CA ALA A 467 -22.87 -20.88 -16.32
C ALA A 467 -22.18 -22.13 -15.73
N GLU A 468 -21.01 -22.51 -16.24
CA GLU A 468 -20.22 -23.63 -15.71
C GLU A 468 -19.79 -23.36 -14.27
N MET A 469 -19.30 -22.15 -13.98
CA MET A 469 -18.93 -21.77 -12.62
C MET A 469 -20.13 -21.85 -11.67
N LYS A 470 -21.30 -21.39 -12.11
CA LYS A 470 -22.53 -21.43 -11.32
C LYS A 470 -22.99 -22.86 -11.04
N GLU A 471 -23.02 -23.73 -12.05
CA GLU A 471 -23.41 -25.14 -11.90
C GLU A 471 -22.46 -25.89 -10.96
N ALA A 472 -21.16 -25.69 -11.13
CA ALA A 472 -20.15 -26.27 -10.26
C ALA A 472 -20.27 -25.74 -8.82
N SER A 473 -20.53 -24.44 -8.63
CA SER A 473 -20.69 -23.83 -7.30
C SER A 473 -21.95 -24.33 -6.58
N ILE A 474 -23.07 -24.48 -7.29
CA ILE A 474 -24.29 -25.10 -6.74
C ILE A 474 -23.98 -26.52 -6.26
N SER A 475 -23.29 -27.31 -7.09
CA SER A 475 -22.94 -28.69 -6.74
C SER A 475 -21.97 -28.77 -5.56
N ALA A 476 -21.03 -27.83 -5.46
CA ALA A 476 -20.01 -27.83 -4.42
C ALA A 476 -20.47 -27.28 -3.07
N CYS A 477 -21.54 -26.49 -3.06
CA CYS A 477 -22.03 -25.79 -1.88
C CYS A 477 -23.47 -26.19 -1.51
N ASP A 478 -23.99 -27.26 -2.12
CA ASP A 478 -25.32 -27.78 -1.84
C ASP A 478 -25.49 -28.11 -0.35
N GLY A 479 -26.59 -27.64 0.23
CA GLY A 479 -26.90 -27.79 1.65
C GLY A 479 -26.03 -26.96 2.62
N TYR A 480 -25.14 -26.08 2.15
CA TYR A 480 -24.38 -25.19 3.03
C TYR A 480 -25.27 -24.04 3.54
N ASP A 481 -25.43 -23.95 4.88
CA ASP A 481 -26.06 -22.78 5.50
C ASP A 481 -25.05 -21.63 5.61
N MET A 482 -25.22 -20.63 4.75
CA MET A 482 -24.35 -19.45 4.73
C MET A 482 -24.47 -18.61 6.01
N GLY A 483 -25.63 -18.60 6.67
CA GLY A 483 -25.89 -17.79 7.86
C GLY A 483 -25.31 -16.37 7.77
N ARG A 484 -24.43 -16.02 8.73
CA ARG A 484 -23.77 -14.70 8.81
C ARG A 484 -22.75 -14.41 7.70
N TRP A 485 -22.40 -15.41 6.90
CA TRP A 485 -21.48 -15.30 5.77
C TRP A 485 -22.20 -15.05 4.46
N SER A 486 -23.53 -14.89 4.46
CA SER A 486 -24.25 -14.51 3.24
C SER A 486 -23.75 -13.15 2.71
N PRO A 487 -23.53 -13.00 1.38
CA PRO A 487 -23.21 -11.71 0.78
C PRO A 487 -24.36 -10.70 0.93
N LEU A 488 -25.58 -11.13 1.24
CA LEU A 488 -26.69 -10.22 1.59
C LEU A 488 -26.46 -9.48 2.92
N VAL A 489 -25.64 -10.07 3.80
CA VAL A 489 -25.27 -9.48 5.10
C VAL A 489 -23.95 -8.72 5.01
N ARG A 490 -22.97 -9.28 4.29
CA ARG A 490 -21.59 -8.75 4.25
C ARG A 490 -21.28 -7.86 3.04
N GLY A 491 -22.15 -7.86 2.04
CA GLY A 491 -21.82 -7.37 0.70
C GLY A 491 -21.00 -8.39 -0.09
N TYR A 492 -20.90 -8.17 -1.40
CA TYR A 492 -20.00 -8.92 -2.27
C TYR A 492 -18.59 -8.32 -2.19
N SER A 493 -17.58 -9.19 -2.31
CA SER A 493 -16.18 -8.78 -2.39
C SER A 493 -15.81 -8.14 -3.74
N ALA A 494 -16.62 -8.32 -4.80
CA ALA A 494 -16.37 -7.81 -6.15
C ALA A 494 -17.53 -6.98 -6.71
#